data_AF-A0A511V8T0-F1
#
_entry.id   AF-A0A511V8T0-F1
#
_cell.length_a   1.000
_cell.length_b   1.000
_cell.length_c   1.000
_cell.angle_alpha   90.00
_cell.angle_beta   90.00
_cell.angle_gamma   90.00
#
_symmetry.space_group_name_H-M   'P 1'
#
loop_
_entity.id
_entity.type
_entity.pdbx_description
1 polymer ?
#
loop_
_entity_poly.entity_id
_entity_poly.type
_entity_poly.pdbx_seq_one_letter_code
_entity_poly.pdbx_strand_id
1 'polypeptide(L)' 'MHFFSPVPVMNLLEIVRSLTTSDETIEQMKAVGERLGKTIIVANDYPGFTVNRVLVPMLNEAIYLVMEGNTPEEIDQGMM' A
#
# COMPACT_ATOMS: atom_id res chain seq x y z
N MET A 1 -10.58 2.65 4.85
CA MET A 1 -10.26 2.96 3.44
C MET A 1 -8.93 3.70 3.41
N HIS A 2 -7.88 3.06 2.94
CA HIS A 2 -6.52 3.59 2.88
C HIS A 2 -6.22 4.07 1.45
N PHE A 3 -6.07 5.38 1.30
CA PHE A 3 -5.70 6.04 0.05
C PHE A 3 -4.20 6.31 0.01
N PHE A 4 -3.64 6.35 -1.19
CA PHE A 4 -2.22 6.65 -1.41
C PHE A 4 -2.05 8.08 -1.95
N SER A 5 -0.99 8.76 -1.52
CA SER A 5 -0.74 10.16 -1.87
C SER A 5 0.11 10.27 -3.16
N PRO A 6 -0.20 11.23 -4.06
CA PRO A 6 -1.35 12.13 -4.04
C PRO A 6 -2.65 11.43 -4.47
N VAL A 7 -3.72 11.61 -3.68
CA VAL A 7 -4.99 10.88 -3.86
C VAL A 7 -5.60 11.01 -5.26
N PRO A 8 -5.59 12.16 -5.96
CA PRO A 8 -6.14 12.26 -7.31
C PRO A 8 -5.36 11.46 -8.36
N VAL A 9 -4.06 11.23 -8.13
CA VAL A 9 -3.14 10.62 -9.10
C VAL A 9 -3.01 9.11 -8.88
N MET A 10 -3.03 8.67 -7.62
CA MET A 10 -2.84 7.26 -7.29
C MET A 10 -4.10 6.44 -7.58
N ASN A 11 -3.96 5.33 -8.30
CA ASN A 11 -5.10 4.50 -8.72
C ASN A 11 -5.61 3.54 -7.63
N LEU A 12 -4.79 3.24 -6.61
CA LEU A 12 -5.10 2.20 -5.64
C LEU A 12 -5.93 2.73 -4.46
N LEU A 13 -6.87 1.92 -4.02
CA LEU A 13 -7.58 2.05 -2.74
C LEU A 13 -7.50 0.71 -2.00
N GLU A 14 -6.91 0.71 -0.82
CA GLU A 14 -6.83 -0.46 0.06
C GLU A 14 -7.94 -0.41 1.11
N ILE A 15 -8.89 -1.34 1.03
CA ILE A 15 -9.96 -1.49 2.04
C ILE A 15 -9.47 -2.49 3.09
N VAL A 16 -9.34 -2.03 4.34
CA VAL A 16 -8.91 -2.88 5.44
C VAL A 16 -10.14 -3.46 6.15
N ARG A 17 -10.22 -4.80 6.20
CA ARG A 17 -11.26 -5.53 6.93
C ARG A 17 -10.76 -5.89 8.32
N SER A 18 -11.37 -5.30 9.35
CA SER A 18 -11.18 -5.70 10.74
C SER A 18 -12.15 -6.82 11.14
N LEU A 19 -11.93 -7.42 12.31
CA LEU A 19 -12.78 -8.51 12.86
C LEU A 19 -14.26 -8.11 13.03
N THR A 20 -14.55 -6.83 13.22
CA THR A 20 -15.90 -6.32 13.46
C THR A 20 -16.51 -5.67 12.22
N THR A 21 -15.78 -5.58 11.11
CA THR A 21 -16.28 -4.98 9.87
C THR A 21 -17.17 -5.98 9.13
N SER A 22 -18.43 -5.63 8.91
CA SER A 22 -19.40 -6.49 8.21
C SER A 22 -19.11 -6.58 6.71
N ASP A 23 -19.58 -7.66 6.08
CA ASP A 23 -19.53 -7.80 4.62
C ASP A 23 -20.27 -6.66 3.91
N GLU A 24 -21.43 -6.26 4.43
CA GLU A 24 -22.19 -5.12 3.89
C GLU A 24 -21.35 -3.84 3.85
N THR A 25 -20.60 -3.55 4.91
CA THR A 25 -19.75 -2.36 4.97
C THR A 25 -18.63 -2.44 3.93
N ILE A 26 -18.05 -3.62 3.72
CA ILE A 26 -17.02 -3.84 2.70
C ILE A 26 -17.57 -3.61 1.29
N GLU A 27 -18.77 -4.11 0.99
CA GLU A 27 -19.41 -3.89 -0.32
C GLU A 27 -19.75 -2.42 -0.54
N GLN A 28 -20.23 -1.70 0.49
CA GLN A 28 -20.44 -0.26 0.40
C GLN A 28 -19.13 0.51 0.13
N MET A 29 -18.03 0.13 0.80
CA MET A 29 -16.71 0.73 0.57
C MET A 29 -16.18 0.45 -0.83
N LYS A 30 -16.40 -0.76 -1.37
CA LYS A 30 -16.04 -1.11 -2.76
C LYS A 30 -16.80 -0.23 -3.75
N ALA A 31 -18.12 -0.09 -3.59
CA ALA A 31 -18.93 0.76 -4.46
C ALA A 31 -18.46 2.22 -4.45
N VAL A 32 -18.01 2.73 -3.30
CA VAL A 32 -17.39 4.07 -3.22
C VAL A 32 -16.07 4.11 -4.00
N GLY A 33 -15.21 3.11 -3.85
CA GLY A 33 -13.94 3.01 -4.60
C GLY A 33 -14.13 2.98 -6.12
N GLU A 34 -15.10 2.20 -6.59
CA GLU A 34 -15.45 2.08 -8.01
C GLU A 34 -15.94 3.41 -8.58
N ARG A 35 -16.83 4.10 -7.84
CA ARG A 35 -17.30 5.45 -8.21
C ARG A 35 -16.17 6.48 -8.29
N LEU A 36 -15.11 6.30 -7.50
CA LEU A 36 -13.92 7.16 -7.52
C LEU A 36 -12.91 6.74 -8.61
N GLY A 37 -13.21 5.72 -9.41
CA GLY A 37 -12.32 5.19 -10.44
C GLY A 37 -11.06 4.53 -9.88
N LYS A 38 -11.11 4.02 -8.63
CA LYS A 38 -9.96 3.38 -7.99
C LYS A 38 -9.95 1.87 -8.23
N THR A 39 -8.77 1.32 -8.40
CA THR A 39 -8.52 -0.12 -8.27
C THR A 39 -8.58 -0.49 -6.79
N ILE A 40 -9.41 -1.46 -6.43
CA ILE A 40 -9.66 -1.82 -5.04
C ILE A 40 -8.97 -3.13 -4.68
N ILE A 41 -8.35 -3.17 -3.52
CA ILE A 41 -7.92 -4.40 -2.86
C ILE A 41 -8.54 -4.48 -1.46
N VAL A 42 -8.77 -5.70 -0.97
CA VAL A 42 -9.22 -5.93 0.42
C VAL A 42 -8.09 -6.57 1.21
N ALA A 43 -7.58 -5.86 2.21
CA ALA A 43 -6.53 -6.32 3.10
C ALA A 43 -7.11 -6.79 4.44
N ASN A 44 -6.48 -7.77 5.08
CA ASN A 44 -6.79 -8.06 6.49
C ASN A 44 -6.14 -7.01 7.39
N ASP A 45 -6.73 -6.82 8.58
CA ASP A 45 -6.23 -5.90 9.59
C ASP A 45 -5.00 -6.47 10.32
N TYR A 46 -3.82 -6.00 9.95
CA TYR A 46 -2.55 -6.24 10.62
C TYR A 46 -1.61 -5.04 10.43
N PRO A 47 -0.55 -4.90 11.25
CA PRO A 47 0.36 -3.76 11.13
C PRO A 47 0.94 -3.63 9.71
N GLY A 48 0.72 -2.46 9.11
CA GLY A 48 1.14 -2.13 7.75
C GLY A 48 0.19 -2.57 6.62
N PHE A 49 -0.91 -3.26 6.93
CA PHE A 49 -1.85 -3.82 5.94
C PHE A 49 -1.10 -4.56 4.82
N THR A 50 -1.64 -4.68 3.61
CA THR A 50 -0.93 -5.40 2.54
C THR A 50 0.21 -4.56 1.97
N VAL A 51 -0.05 -3.31 1.59
CA VAL A 51 0.95 -2.51 0.83
C VAL A 51 2.13 -2.08 1.69
N ASN A 52 1.88 -1.38 2.81
CA ASN A 52 2.97 -0.83 3.61
C ASN A 52 3.80 -1.93 4.29
N ARG A 53 3.19 -3.08 4.60
CA ARG A 53 3.91 -4.22 5.18
C ARG A 53 4.96 -4.81 4.22
N VAL A 54 4.75 -4.72 2.91
CA VAL A 54 5.76 -5.13 1.91
C VAL A 54 6.74 -3.99 1.65
N LEU A 55 6.24 -2.75 1.54
CA LEU A 55 7.05 -1.58 1.24
C LEU A 55 8.15 -1.33 2.28
N VAL A 56 7.82 -1.41 3.56
CA VAL A 56 8.78 -1.07 4.63
C VAL A 56 10.00 -2.00 4.64
N PRO A 57 9.86 -3.34 4.58
CA PRO A 57 11.01 -4.23 4.40
C PRO A 57 11.83 -3.94 3.14
N MET A 58 11.19 -3.65 2.00
CA MET A 58 11.94 -3.29 0.78
C MET A 58 12.78 -2.03 0.98
N LEU A 59 12.23 -1.00 1.63
CA LEU A 59 12.97 0.21 1.97
C LEU A 59 14.09 -0.05 2.98
N ASN A 60 13.87 -0.94 3.96
CA ASN A 60 14.90 -1.31 4.92
C ASN A 60 16.09 -1.99 4.24
N GLU A 61 15.86 -2.88 3.26
CA GLU A 61 16.94 -3.50 2.49
C GLU A 61 17.74 -2.46 1.70
N ALA A 62 17.06 -1.48 1.08
CA ALA A 62 17.74 -0.37 0.42
C ALA A 62 18.62 0.42 1.41
N ILE A 63 18.12 0.68 2.62
CA ILE A 63 18.89 1.36 3.67
C ILE A 63 20.10 0.53 4.10
N TYR A 64 19.97 -0.80 4.23
CA TYR A 64 21.10 -1.67 4.57
C TYR A 64 22.17 -1.66 3.47
N LEU A 65 21.79 -1.69 2.20
CA LEU A 65 22.75 -1.60 1.09
C LEU A 65 23.55 -0.28 1.11
N VAL A 66 22.90 0.82 1.48
CA VAL A 66 23.61 2.11 1.69
C VAL A 66 24.59 2.01 2.86
N MET A 67 24.18 1.40 3.98
CA MET A 67 25.08 1.18 5.12
C MET A 67 26.29 0.29 4.76
N GLU A 68 26.14 -0.62 3.79
CA GLU A 68 27.19 -1.50 3.28
C GLU A 68 28.08 -0.85 2.21
N GLY A 69 27.77 0.39 1.79
CA GLY A 69 28.64 1.21 0.95
C GLY A 69 28.16 1.42 -0.49
N ASN A 70 26.96 0.94 -0.85
CA ASN A 70 26.35 1.26 -2.14
C ASN A 70 25.83 2.71 -2.14
N THR A 71 25.80 3.35 -3.30
CA THR A 71 25.15 4.66 -3.43
C THR A 71 23.63 4.51 -3.56
N PRO A 72 22.81 5.45 -3.04
CA PRO A 72 21.36 5.46 -3.28
C PRO A 72 21.02 5.39 -4.78
N GLU A 73 21.79 6.06 -5.63
CA GLU A 73 21.59 6.08 -7.08
C GLU A 73 21.76 4.70 -7.73
N GLU A 74 22.74 3.90 -7.31
CA GLU A 74 22.93 2.53 -7.79
C GLU A 74 21.77 1.62 -7.39
N ILE A 75 21.25 1.79 -6.17
CA ILE A 75 20.12 1.03 -5.65
C ILE A 75 18.85 1.40 -6.41
N ASP A 76 18.57 2.68 -6.59
CA ASP A 76 17.41 3.16 -7.34
C ASP A 76 17.45 2.67 -8.78
N GLN A 77 18.61 2.72 -9.44
CA GLN A 77 18.79 2.18 -10.81
C GLN A 77 18.57 0.67 -10.90
N GLY A 78 18.93 -0.09 -9.86
CA GLY A 78 18.70 -1.54 -9.81
C GLY A 78 17.24 -1.94 -9.59
N MET A 79 16.40 -1.02 -9.12
CA MET A 79 15.01 -1.27 -8.73
C MET A 79 13.96 -0.66 -9.68
N MET A 80 14.39 0.15 -10.65
CA MET A 80 13.56 0.71 -11.74
C MET A 80 13.27 -0.33 -12.83
#